data_AF-A0A8H4VPP7-F1
#
_entry.id   AF-A0A8H4VPP7-F1
#
_cell.length_a   1.000
_cell.length_b   1.000
_cell.length_c   1.000
_cell.angle_alpha   90.00
_cell.angle_beta   90.00
_cell.angle_gamma   90.00
#
_symmetry.space_group_name_H-M   'P 1'
#
loop_
_entity.id
_entity.type
_entity.pdbx_description
1 polymer ?
#
loop_
_entity_poly.entity_id
_entity_poly.type
_entity_poly.pdbx_seq_one_letter_code
_entity_poly.pdbx_strand_id
1 'polypeptide(L)'
;MANFGDVQGSQRFHPGTFSAKDINAVLKSAYDKGQEGQLKELTVSLDMEDFLSGLQYVAVFKFQLGPPLIQFEASASMTSSCRLDIAVTGGSVVIEEYNKEYTIPADRYRLALSGIALASVNGTKGADRNPQPSDQPFVFNSPNTTSAVTIDIETSAKENRLQVALSIHGSGDEIAIIDKQTAELAQKILTNFQQAKSIHWDIAQVNNIRPSSGTSQLVPKVFRFACYAPDNNASGYTVLSLFIHLDGGSNSGAEARLQEKWSIQWSKPDSHSPGSYGVPPIPESYTASVILNHRWIQNAVAQSVKDKGMKIEEIPKTSNDTFSLKSKILTGQRYKVDRVRQSGTDWPYSVYSVEAVDINLDSLPAPLYISIGQNNEPHGNALLQWQFEYTTGWMWVNGGNGDTITGKVTATNKLDKKVSFDNNVLPDYRIHLNLNVDKKSWEQKLVPSDSNWSKVISVTNYGNVSLNALPDPPPLDLKLFDIDFFMTTNLLLPNQDVIDFRADPGVLFPRDLYLVGHVIDQVKLSAKRSARAQRSA
;
A
#
# COMPACT_ATOMS: atom_id res chain seq x y z
N MET A 1 -15.37 6.02 -15.82
CA MET A 1 -15.18 5.97 -14.36
C MET A 1 -16.16 4.94 -13.82
N ALA A 2 -15.67 3.77 -13.43
CA ALA A 2 -16.52 2.67 -12.99
C ALA A 2 -17.14 3.02 -11.63
N ASN A 3 -18.46 2.88 -11.52
CA ASN A 3 -19.18 2.99 -10.26
C ASN A 3 -18.81 1.77 -9.40
N PHE A 4 -18.09 1.99 -8.30
CA PHE A 4 -17.71 0.93 -7.37
C PHE A 4 -18.95 0.49 -6.57
N GLY A 5 -19.68 -0.50 -7.11
CA GLY A 5 -20.86 -1.07 -6.47
C GLY A 5 -20.52 -1.80 -5.16
N ASP A 6 -21.46 -1.77 -4.23
CA ASP A 6 -21.43 -2.49 -2.96
C ASP A 6 -21.36 -4.01 -3.18
N VAL A 7 -20.14 -4.56 -3.15
CA VAL A 7 -19.92 -5.99 -2.92
C VAL A 7 -19.62 -6.18 -1.45
N GLN A 8 -20.66 -6.55 -0.69
CA GLN A 8 -20.53 -7.08 0.66
C GLN A 8 -19.68 -8.36 0.63
N GLY A 9 -18.66 -8.44 1.49
CA GLY A 9 -18.02 -9.71 1.84
C GLY A 9 -16.61 -9.99 1.30
N SER A 10 -15.63 -9.15 1.62
CA SER A 10 -14.31 -9.60 2.13
C SER A 10 -13.44 -8.37 2.37
N GLN A 11 -13.19 -8.08 3.64
CA GLN A 11 -12.46 -6.90 4.10
C GLN A 11 -10.98 -7.25 4.10
N ARG A 12 -10.21 -6.69 3.17
CA ARG A 12 -8.82 -7.10 2.93
C ARG A 12 -7.82 -6.02 3.31
N PHE A 13 -6.64 -6.48 3.70
CA PHE A 13 -5.47 -5.68 4.06
C PHE A 13 -4.32 -6.15 3.14
N HIS A 14 -3.66 -5.23 2.40
CA HIS A 14 -2.63 -5.57 1.40
C HIS A 14 -1.34 -4.72 1.55
N PRO A 15 -0.37 -5.19 2.33
CA PRO A 15 0.94 -4.57 2.41
C PRO A 15 1.83 -5.14 1.33
N GLY A 16 1.95 -4.37 0.26
CA GLY A 16 3.03 -4.51 -0.70
C GLY A 16 2.78 -5.56 -1.78
N THR A 17 2.88 -5.07 -3.00
CA THR A 17 2.77 -5.86 -4.23
C THR A 17 3.97 -5.52 -5.10
N PHE A 18 4.67 -6.51 -5.65
CA PHE A 18 5.82 -6.30 -6.56
C PHE A 18 5.69 -7.07 -7.85
N SER A 19 6.17 -6.48 -8.94
CA SER A 19 6.39 -7.18 -10.18
C SER A 19 7.57 -8.15 -10.10
N ALA A 20 7.42 -9.31 -10.75
CA ALA A 20 8.47 -10.30 -10.91
C ALA A 20 9.72 -9.71 -11.59
N LYS A 21 9.54 -8.74 -12.49
CA LYS A 21 10.64 -8.00 -13.14
C LYS A 21 11.67 -7.46 -12.13
N ASP A 22 11.21 -6.88 -11.03
CA ASP A 22 12.07 -6.23 -10.03
C ASP A 22 12.65 -7.25 -9.06
N ILE A 23 11.88 -8.27 -8.69
CA ILE A 23 12.40 -9.43 -7.95
C ILE A 23 13.55 -10.06 -8.75
N ASN A 24 13.38 -10.23 -10.05
CA ASN A 24 14.41 -10.76 -10.95
C ASN A 24 15.64 -9.85 -11.04
N ALA A 25 15.46 -8.52 -10.98
CA ALA A 25 16.59 -7.59 -10.94
C ALA A 25 17.40 -7.74 -9.63
N VAL A 26 16.73 -7.91 -8.49
CA VAL A 26 17.38 -8.16 -7.19
C VAL A 26 18.09 -9.52 -7.20
N LEU A 27 17.43 -10.58 -7.68
CA LEU A 27 18.03 -11.91 -7.79
C LEU A 27 19.23 -11.94 -8.73
N LYS A 28 19.14 -11.26 -9.88
CA LYS A 28 20.28 -11.08 -10.77
C LYS A 28 21.44 -10.41 -10.06
N SER A 29 21.19 -9.32 -9.32
CA SER A 29 22.25 -8.64 -8.56
C SER A 29 22.87 -9.55 -7.49
N ALA A 30 22.09 -10.41 -6.84
CA ALA A 30 22.59 -11.39 -5.87
C ALA A 30 23.46 -12.46 -6.53
N TYR A 31 23.01 -12.97 -7.69
CA TYR A 31 23.73 -13.92 -8.52
C TYR A 31 25.09 -13.37 -8.99
N ASP A 32 25.08 -12.15 -9.56
CA ASP A 32 26.29 -11.48 -10.06
C ASP A 32 27.33 -11.24 -8.96
N LYS A 33 26.88 -11.02 -7.71
CA LYS A 33 27.74 -10.86 -6.54
C LYS A 33 28.23 -12.19 -5.94
N GLY A 34 27.74 -13.32 -6.45
CA GLY A 34 28.10 -14.64 -5.94
C GLY A 34 27.65 -14.89 -4.51
N GLN A 35 26.46 -14.41 -4.14
CA GLN A 35 25.87 -14.77 -2.84
C GLN A 35 25.77 -16.30 -2.68
N GLU A 36 25.89 -16.79 -1.46
CA GLU A 36 25.74 -18.21 -1.15
C GLU A 36 24.32 -18.71 -1.50
N GLY A 37 24.20 -19.99 -1.89
CA GLY A 37 22.92 -20.62 -2.25
C GLY A 37 22.44 -20.36 -3.68
N GLN A 38 23.24 -19.67 -4.51
CA GLN A 38 22.94 -19.49 -5.94
C GLN A 38 23.32 -20.75 -6.73
N LEU A 39 22.37 -21.27 -7.53
CA LEU A 39 22.63 -22.40 -8.43
C LEU A 39 23.36 -21.88 -9.67
N LYS A 40 24.68 -22.06 -9.72
CA LYS A 40 25.53 -21.61 -10.83
C LYS A 40 25.89 -22.72 -11.82
N GLU A 41 25.92 -23.94 -11.34
CA GLU A 41 26.33 -25.10 -12.11
C GLU A 41 25.41 -26.28 -11.83
N LEU A 42 25.13 -27.07 -12.86
CA LEU A 42 24.33 -28.28 -12.76
C LEU A 42 25.03 -29.38 -13.55
N THR A 43 25.34 -30.48 -12.86
CA THR A 43 25.95 -31.67 -13.48
C THR A 43 24.94 -32.81 -13.53
N VAL A 44 24.76 -33.40 -14.70
CA VAL A 44 23.82 -34.51 -14.93
C VAL A 44 24.45 -35.54 -15.85
N SER A 45 24.29 -36.82 -15.52
CA SER A 45 24.76 -37.93 -16.36
C SER A 45 23.59 -38.60 -17.07
N LEU A 46 23.77 -38.88 -18.35
CA LEU A 46 22.81 -39.59 -19.18
C LEU A 46 23.48 -40.82 -19.81
N ASP A 47 22.83 -41.96 -19.64
CA ASP A 47 23.21 -43.21 -20.30
C ASP A 47 22.71 -43.14 -21.75
N MET A 48 23.61 -43.27 -22.72
CA MET A 48 23.31 -43.16 -24.14
C MET A 48 23.77 -44.41 -24.90
N GLU A 49 23.16 -44.64 -26.05
CA GLU A 49 23.54 -45.72 -26.98
C GLU A 49 23.91 -45.12 -28.33
N ASP A 50 25.04 -45.53 -28.88
CA ASP A 50 25.43 -45.14 -30.23
C ASP A 50 24.61 -45.95 -31.23
N PHE A 51 23.74 -45.27 -31.97
CA PHE A 51 22.86 -45.88 -32.96
C PHE A 51 23.59 -46.73 -34.02
N LEU A 52 24.85 -46.42 -34.33
CA LEU A 52 25.62 -47.16 -35.34
C LEU A 52 26.33 -48.40 -34.77
N SER A 53 26.84 -48.32 -33.55
CA SER A 53 27.66 -49.39 -32.96
C SER A 53 26.94 -50.22 -31.90
N GLY A 54 25.79 -49.75 -31.39
CA GLY A 54 25.10 -50.31 -30.23
C GLY A 54 25.88 -50.17 -28.92
N LEU A 55 26.98 -49.41 -28.92
CA LEU A 55 27.80 -49.21 -27.73
C LEU A 55 27.07 -48.29 -26.75
N GLN A 56 26.92 -48.76 -25.51
CA GLN A 56 26.45 -47.92 -24.40
C GLN A 56 27.60 -47.07 -23.86
N TYR A 57 27.32 -45.80 -23.60
CA TYR A 57 28.27 -44.84 -23.06
C TYR A 57 27.57 -43.81 -22.17
N VAL A 58 28.31 -43.16 -21.27
CA VAL A 58 27.77 -42.13 -20.38
C VAL A 58 28.19 -40.75 -20.85
N ALA A 59 27.22 -39.90 -21.13
CA ALA A 59 27.46 -38.48 -21.35
C ALA A 59 27.23 -37.69 -20.05
N VAL A 60 28.28 -37.01 -19.59
CA VAL A 60 28.25 -36.13 -18.42
C VAL A 60 28.10 -34.69 -18.88
N PHE A 61 26.94 -34.11 -18.61
CA PHE A 61 26.59 -32.73 -18.91
C PHE A 61 26.97 -31.85 -17.72
N LYS A 62 27.71 -30.78 -17.99
CA LYS A 62 28.05 -29.73 -17.03
C LYS A 62 27.51 -28.42 -17.54
N PHE A 63 26.34 -28.01 -17.06
CA PHE A 63 25.72 -26.74 -17.41
C PHE A 63 26.24 -25.61 -16.53
N GLN A 64 26.64 -24.51 -17.15
CA GLN A 64 26.78 -23.22 -16.48
C GLN A 64 25.45 -22.48 -16.62
N LEU A 65 24.86 -22.14 -15.49
CA LEU A 65 23.52 -21.58 -15.38
C LEU A 65 23.60 -20.10 -15.09
N GLY A 66 22.86 -19.29 -15.85
CA GLY A 66 22.68 -17.86 -15.60
C GLY A 66 21.73 -17.59 -14.42
N PRO A 67 21.48 -16.30 -14.11
CA PRO A 67 20.56 -15.92 -13.05
C PRO A 67 19.14 -16.42 -13.35
N PRO A 68 18.45 -17.04 -12.37
CA PRO A 68 17.08 -17.50 -12.56
C PRO A 68 16.11 -16.31 -12.70
N LEU A 69 15.17 -16.43 -13.62
CA LEU A 69 14.06 -15.49 -13.79
C LEU A 69 12.77 -16.13 -13.26
N ILE A 70 12.21 -15.54 -12.21
CA ILE A 70 10.92 -15.91 -11.64
C ILE A 70 9.78 -15.36 -12.51
N GLN A 71 8.77 -16.19 -12.71
CA GLN A 71 7.43 -15.80 -13.13
C GLN A 71 6.42 -16.39 -12.16
N PHE A 72 5.56 -15.57 -11.58
CA PHE A 72 4.51 -16.07 -10.71
C PHE A 72 3.37 -16.63 -11.53
N GLU A 73 2.83 -17.75 -11.08
CA GLU A 73 1.71 -18.42 -11.72
C GLU A 73 0.48 -18.19 -10.86
N ALA A 74 -0.54 -17.55 -11.44
CA ALA A 74 -1.86 -17.50 -10.84
C ALA A 74 -2.68 -18.64 -11.45
N SER A 75 -2.72 -19.78 -10.78
CA SER A 75 -3.69 -20.82 -11.12
C SER A 75 -4.95 -20.65 -10.29
N ALA A 76 -6.09 -21.15 -10.77
CA ALA A 76 -7.31 -21.27 -9.97
C ALA A 76 -7.17 -22.29 -8.82
N SER A 77 -6.00 -22.95 -8.68
CA SER A 77 -5.69 -23.76 -7.52
C SER A 77 -5.46 -22.87 -6.29
N MET A 78 -5.66 -23.41 -5.09
CA MET A 78 -5.55 -22.64 -3.84
C MET A 78 -4.10 -22.23 -3.49
N THR A 79 -3.10 -22.78 -4.19
CA THR A 79 -1.68 -22.60 -3.88
C THR A 79 -1.01 -21.65 -4.87
N SER A 80 -0.28 -20.67 -4.34
CA SER A 80 0.59 -19.81 -5.13
C SER A 80 1.81 -20.62 -5.61
N SER A 81 2.10 -20.56 -6.91
CA SER A 81 3.27 -21.19 -7.51
C SER A 81 4.08 -20.20 -8.34
N CYS A 82 5.27 -20.62 -8.72
CA CYS A 82 6.09 -19.92 -9.67
C CYS A 82 6.77 -20.88 -10.64
N ARG A 83 7.23 -20.29 -11.75
CA ARG A 83 8.14 -20.88 -12.71
C ARG A 83 9.49 -20.16 -12.64
N LEU A 84 10.57 -20.92 -12.79
CA LEU A 84 11.91 -20.41 -12.97
C LEU A 84 12.36 -20.67 -14.39
N ASP A 85 12.73 -19.63 -15.11
CA ASP A 85 13.45 -19.73 -16.37
C ASP A 85 14.93 -19.43 -16.14
N ILE A 86 15.78 -20.38 -16.49
CA ILE A 86 17.23 -20.32 -16.28
C ILE A 86 17.92 -20.50 -17.63
N ALA A 87 18.62 -19.45 -18.08
CA ALA A 87 19.42 -19.52 -19.30
C ALA A 87 20.68 -20.34 -19.04
N VAL A 88 21.06 -21.23 -19.96
CA VAL A 88 22.38 -21.87 -19.94
C VAL A 88 23.38 -20.92 -20.59
N THR A 89 24.32 -20.41 -19.81
CA THR A 89 25.32 -19.43 -20.28
C THR A 89 26.58 -20.09 -20.84
N GLY A 90 26.68 -21.41 -20.74
CA GLY A 90 27.77 -22.20 -21.26
C GLY A 90 27.79 -23.59 -20.64
N GLY A 91 28.83 -24.36 -20.91
CA GLY A 91 29.01 -25.67 -20.30
C GLY A 91 29.82 -26.62 -21.17
N SER A 92 29.84 -27.90 -20.78
CA SER A 92 30.40 -28.95 -21.61
C SER A 92 29.65 -30.27 -21.47
N VAL A 93 29.82 -31.12 -22.48
CA VAL A 93 29.40 -32.52 -22.45
C VAL A 93 30.65 -33.38 -22.61
N VAL A 94 30.96 -34.18 -21.60
CA VAL A 94 32.08 -35.12 -21.63
C VAL A 94 31.53 -36.52 -21.87
N ILE A 95 32.06 -37.21 -22.87
CA ILE A 95 31.83 -38.64 -23.09
C ILE A 95 33.14 -39.35 -22.83
N GLU A 96 33.23 -40.00 -21.67
CA GLU A 96 34.48 -40.58 -21.17
C GLU A 96 34.97 -41.73 -22.05
N GLU A 97 34.06 -42.56 -22.56
CA GLU A 97 34.35 -43.74 -23.38
C GLU A 97 35.02 -43.39 -24.72
N TYR A 98 34.76 -42.19 -25.25
CA TYR A 98 35.38 -41.69 -26.47
C TYR A 98 36.49 -40.68 -26.21
N ASN A 99 36.76 -40.33 -24.94
CA ASN A 99 37.63 -39.21 -24.55
C ASN A 99 37.32 -37.94 -25.35
N LYS A 100 36.03 -37.63 -25.50
CA LYS A 100 35.55 -36.46 -26.25
C LYS A 100 34.84 -35.50 -25.32
N GLU A 101 35.11 -34.22 -25.53
CA GLU A 101 34.41 -33.13 -24.86
C GLU A 101 33.83 -32.18 -25.92
N TYR A 102 32.55 -31.84 -25.76
CA TYR A 102 31.85 -30.87 -26.58
C TYR A 102 31.52 -29.64 -25.74
N THR A 103 31.72 -28.45 -26.31
CA THR A 103 31.36 -27.20 -25.63
C THR A 103 29.88 -26.89 -25.85
N ILE A 104 29.15 -26.62 -24.77
CA ILE A 104 27.77 -26.13 -24.85
C ILE A 104 27.84 -24.60 -25.03
N PRO A 105 27.38 -24.05 -26.16
CA PRO A 105 27.37 -22.62 -26.37
C PRO A 105 26.42 -21.91 -25.41
N ALA A 106 26.73 -20.65 -25.09
CA ALA A 106 25.77 -19.76 -24.43
C ALA A 106 24.46 -19.70 -25.22
N ASP A 107 23.33 -19.63 -24.49
CA ASP A 107 21.99 -19.57 -25.04
C ASP A 107 21.56 -20.79 -25.88
N ARG A 108 22.33 -21.90 -25.90
CA ARG A 108 21.91 -23.13 -26.57
C ARG A 108 20.70 -23.77 -25.92
N TYR A 109 20.65 -23.75 -24.59
CA TYR A 109 19.59 -24.34 -23.82
C TYR A 109 18.96 -23.33 -22.87
N ARG A 110 17.66 -23.50 -22.63
CA ARG A 110 16.95 -22.81 -21.57
C ARG A 110 16.17 -23.82 -20.74
N LEU A 111 16.50 -23.84 -19.45
CA LEU A 111 15.89 -24.69 -18.45
C LEU A 111 14.68 -23.97 -17.86
N ALA A 112 13.52 -24.62 -17.89
CA ALA A 112 12.30 -24.13 -17.26
C ALA A 112 11.89 -25.10 -16.15
N LEU A 113 11.79 -24.59 -14.93
CA LEU A 113 11.27 -25.32 -13.77
C LEU A 113 9.88 -24.77 -13.45
N SER A 114 8.83 -25.58 -13.52
CA SER A 114 7.45 -25.16 -13.27
C SER A 114 6.78 -25.97 -12.15
N GLY A 115 5.63 -25.49 -11.66
CA GLY A 115 4.91 -26.13 -10.56
C GLY A 115 5.61 -25.98 -9.20
N ILE A 116 6.49 -24.99 -9.05
CA ILE A 116 7.20 -24.75 -7.81
C ILE A 116 6.29 -24.00 -6.84
N ALA A 117 5.99 -24.61 -5.70
CA ALA A 117 5.27 -24.00 -4.62
C ALA A 117 6.03 -22.80 -4.06
N LEU A 118 5.29 -21.73 -3.76
CA LEU A 118 5.74 -20.73 -2.81
C LEU A 118 5.26 -21.10 -1.41
N ALA A 119 6.14 -20.93 -0.44
CA ALA A 119 5.87 -21.23 0.96
C ALA A 119 6.26 -20.06 1.87
N SER A 120 5.63 -19.98 3.05
CA SER A 120 6.13 -19.15 4.14
C SER A 120 7.01 -19.97 5.08
N VAL A 121 8.06 -19.35 5.61
CA VAL A 121 9.00 -19.97 6.54
C VAL A 121 9.31 -19.03 7.70
N ASN A 122 9.83 -19.56 8.81
CA ASN A 122 10.45 -18.71 9.82
C ASN A 122 11.82 -18.24 9.29
N GLY A 123 11.93 -16.95 8.99
CA GLY A 123 13.15 -16.32 8.48
C GLY A 123 14.09 -15.84 9.58
N THR A 124 13.73 -16.05 10.85
CA THR A 124 14.57 -15.66 11.99
C THR A 124 15.86 -16.49 11.98
N LYS A 125 17.01 -15.83 12.12
CA LYS A 125 18.31 -16.49 12.09
C LYS A 125 18.37 -17.63 13.12
N GLY A 126 18.67 -18.84 12.66
CA GLY A 126 18.78 -20.04 13.49
C GLY A 126 17.44 -20.72 13.84
N ALA A 127 16.31 -20.20 13.37
CA ALA A 127 15.03 -20.87 13.52
C ALA A 127 14.85 -21.98 12.48
N ASP A 128 13.99 -22.95 12.82
CA ASP A 128 13.55 -23.98 11.89
C ASP A 128 12.69 -23.37 10.77
N ARG A 129 12.99 -23.73 9.53
CA ARG A 129 12.41 -23.12 8.32
C ARG A 129 11.17 -23.87 7.80
N ASN A 130 10.70 -24.93 8.45
CA ASN A 130 9.51 -25.72 8.08
C ASN A 130 8.51 -25.01 7.14
N PRO A 131 8.61 -25.23 5.81
CA PRO A 131 7.79 -24.55 4.83
C PRO A 131 6.30 -24.77 5.04
N GLN A 132 5.52 -23.69 5.02
CA GLN A 132 4.07 -23.72 5.09
C GLN A 132 3.47 -23.19 3.79
N PRO A 133 2.48 -23.87 3.20
CA PRO A 133 1.87 -23.46 1.94
C PRO A 133 1.13 -22.11 2.06
N SER A 134 0.93 -21.43 0.92
CA SER A 134 0.30 -20.10 0.83
C SER A 134 -1.15 -20.03 1.34
N ASP A 135 -1.83 -21.18 1.37
CA ASP A 135 -3.20 -21.29 1.87
C ASP A 135 -3.27 -21.24 3.40
N GLN A 136 -2.14 -21.41 4.09
CA GLN A 136 -2.01 -21.27 5.54
C GLN A 136 -1.42 -19.90 5.93
N PRO A 137 -1.97 -19.25 6.98
CA PRO A 137 -1.39 -18.04 7.54
C PRO A 137 -0.09 -18.33 8.29
N PHE A 138 0.93 -17.52 8.06
CA PHE A 138 2.07 -17.44 8.97
C PHE A 138 1.70 -16.53 10.14
N VAL A 139 1.82 -17.02 11.37
CA VAL A 139 1.48 -16.27 12.59
C VAL A 139 2.76 -15.89 13.32
N PHE A 140 2.92 -14.60 13.60
CA PHE A 140 4.02 -14.09 14.41
C PHE A 140 3.73 -14.33 15.89
N ASN A 141 4.27 -15.42 16.44
CA ASN A 141 4.04 -15.83 17.83
C ASN A 141 4.92 -15.11 18.86
N SER A 142 5.92 -14.36 18.42
CA SER A 142 6.81 -13.58 19.30
C SER A 142 7.25 -12.28 18.62
N PRO A 143 7.55 -11.23 19.41
CA PRO A 143 8.08 -9.98 18.88
C PRO A 143 9.48 -10.19 18.30
N ASN A 144 9.88 -9.30 17.39
CA ASN A 144 11.19 -9.28 16.73
C ASN A 144 11.53 -10.56 15.96
N THR A 145 10.51 -11.21 15.42
CA THR A 145 10.66 -12.36 14.52
C THR A 145 10.61 -11.92 13.06
N THR A 146 11.27 -12.70 12.21
CA THR A 146 11.25 -12.54 10.76
C THR A 146 10.59 -13.75 10.14
N SER A 147 9.78 -13.54 9.12
CA SER A 147 9.31 -14.59 8.24
C SER A 147 9.73 -14.29 6.81
N ALA A 148 9.81 -15.33 5.97
CA ALA A 148 10.10 -15.19 4.56
C ALA A 148 9.08 -15.93 3.70
N VAL A 149 8.86 -15.41 2.49
CA VAL A 149 8.31 -16.17 1.38
C VAL A 149 9.48 -16.77 0.63
N THR A 150 9.51 -18.10 0.54
CA THR A 150 10.56 -18.86 -0.12
C THR A 150 10.01 -19.59 -1.34
N ILE A 151 10.87 -19.77 -2.33
CA ILE A 151 10.71 -20.81 -3.35
C ILE A 151 11.03 -22.16 -2.69
N ASP A 152 10.09 -23.09 -2.75
CA ASP A 152 10.19 -24.40 -2.09
C ASP A 152 10.26 -25.54 -3.12
N ILE A 153 11.45 -25.72 -3.70
CA ILE A 153 11.70 -26.76 -4.71
C ILE A 153 11.57 -28.16 -4.08
N GLU A 154 12.07 -28.35 -2.86
CA GLU A 154 12.12 -29.65 -2.20
C GLU A 154 10.70 -30.21 -1.95
N THR A 155 9.80 -29.42 -1.36
CA THR A 155 8.41 -29.87 -1.14
C THR A 155 7.69 -30.09 -2.46
N SER A 156 7.89 -29.21 -3.44
CA SER A 156 7.31 -29.35 -4.78
C SER A 156 7.75 -30.63 -5.48
N ALA A 157 9.01 -31.01 -5.29
CA ALA A 157 9.59 -32.23 -5.83
C ALA A 157 9.03 -33.49 -5.15
N LYS A 158 8.92 -33.49 -3.81
CA LYS A 158 8.35 -34.60 -3.03
C LYS A 158 6.87 -34.85 -3.33
N GLU A 159 6.12 -33.79 -3.62
CA GLU A 159 4.70 -33.87 -3.96
C GLU A 159 4.45 -34.10 -5.46
N ASN A 160 5.49 -34.40 -6.25
CA ASN A 160 5.40 -34.59 -7.71
C ASN A 160 4.74 -33.41 -8.46
N ARG A 161 4.90 -32.19 -7.95
CA ARG A 161 4.43 -30.96 -8.59
C ARG A 161 5.49 -30.31 -9.48
N LEU A 162 6.76 -30.48 -9.12
CA LEU A 162 7.89 -29.95 -9.87
C LEU A 162 7.97 -30.60 -11.26
N GLN A 163 8.05 -29.76 -12.29
CA GLN A 163 8.26 -30.17 -13.67
C GLN A 163 9.49 -29.49 -14.22
N VAL A 164 10.22 -30.19 -15.10
CA VAL A 164 11.40 -29.68 -15.78
C VAL A 164 11.18 -29.78 -17.28
N ALA A 165 11.42 -28.68 -17.99
CA ALA A 165 11.50 -28.64 -19.44
C ALA A 165 12.85 -28.06 -19.86
N LEU A 166 13.46 -28.66 -20.87
CA LEU A 166 14.67 -28.17 -21.50
C LEU A 166 14.35 -27.80 -22.94
N SER A 167 14.51 -26.53 -23.26
CA SER A 167 14.25 -25.99 -24.60
C SER A 167 15.56 -25.67 -25.31
N ILE A 168 15.63 -25.97 -26.60
CA ILE A 168 16.79 -25.68 -27.44
C ILE A 168 16.57 -24.34 -28.12
N HIS A 169 17.56 -23.47 -28.04
CA HIS A 169 17.62 -22.20 -28.73
C HIS A 169 18.89 -22.15 -29.61
N GLY A 170 18.78 -21.57 -30.80
CA GLY A 170 19.88 -21.49 -31.77
C GLY A 170 20.08 -22.75 -32.62
N SER A 171 21.07 -22.69 -33.52
CA SER A 171 21.47 -23.77 -34.44
C SER A 171 22.96 -24.10 -34.24
N GLY A 172 23.29 -25.38 -34.06
CA GLY A 172 24.66 -25.86 -34.00
C GLY A 172 24.68 -27.37 -34.20
N ASP A 173 25.44 -27.84 -35.19
CA ASP A 173 25.42 -29.24 -35.63
C ASP A 173 26.23 -30.18 -34.71
N GLU A 174 27.18 -29.64 -33.94
CA GLU A 174 28.12 -30.43 -33.13
C GLU A 174 27.46 -31.21 -31.97
N ILE A 175 26.25 -30.81 -31.55
CA ILE A 175 25.50 -31.41 -30.43
C ILE A 175 24.15 -31.99 -30.90
N ALA A 176 23.90 -32.09 -32.21
CA ALA A 176 22.60 -32.47 -32.77
C ALA A 176 22.07 -33.86 -32.34
N ILE A 177 22.95 -34.82 -32.04
CA ILE A 177 22.57 -36.14 -31.52
C ILE A 177 22.05 -36.01 -30.08
N ILE A 178 22.65 -35.11 -29.30
CA ILE A 178 22.35 -34.86 -27.90
C ILE A 178 21.05 -34.04 -27.75
N ASP A 179 20.76 -33.14 -28.69
CA ASP A 179 19.50 -32.38 -28.72
C ASP A 179 18.25 -33.26 -28.81
N LYS A 180 18.38 -34.45 -29.42
CA LYS A 180 17.30 -35.43 -29.49
C LYS A 180 16.96 -36.04 -28.12
N GLN A 181 17.83 -35.89 -27.13
CA GLN A 181 17.68 -36.47 -25.78
C GLN A 181 17.20 -35.45 -24.73
N THR A 182 16.71 -34.28 -25.14
CA THR A 182 16.26 -33.21 -24.24
C THR A 182 15.19 -33.66 -23.23
N ALA A 183 14.29 -34.57 -23.62
CA ALA A 183 13.27 -35.10 -22.71
C ALA A 183 13.87 -35.97 -21.59
N GLU A 184 14.79 -36.88 -21.92
CA GLU A 184 15.46 -37.73 -20.94
C GLU A 184 16.39 -36.92 -20.03
N LEU A 185 17.09 -35.95 -20.61
CA LEU A 185 17.93 -35.02 -19.87
C LEU A 185 17.09 -34.18 -18.89
N ALA A 186 15.92 -33.68 -19.30
CA ALA A 186 15.00 -32.99 -18.41
C ALA A 186 14.53 -33.87 -17.24
N GLN A 187 14.29 -35.17 -17.48
CA GLN A 187 13.95 -36.12 -16.41
C GLN A 187 15.11 -36.39 -15.44
N LYS A 188 16.34 -36.51 -15.95
CA LYS A 188 17.52 -36.64 -15.09
C LYS A 188 17.77 -35.36 -14.27
N ILE A 189 17.54 -34.18 -14.85
CA ILE A 189 17.57 -32.90 -14.14
C ILE A 189 16.49 -32.86 -13.03
N LEU A 190 15.25 -33.27 -13.34
CA LEU A 190 14.17 -33.37 -12.34
C LEU A 190 14.58 -34.29 -11.17
N THR A 191 15.15 -35.45 -11.50
CA THR A 191 15.64 -36.42 -10.50
C THR A 191 16.73 -35.80 -9.62
N ASN A 192 17.64 -35.01 -10.19
CA ASN A 192 18.66 -34.27 -9.44
C ASN A 192 18.00 -33.30 -8.43
N PHE A 193 17.02 -32.49 -8.86
CA PHE A 193 16.28 -31.59 -7.97
C PHE A 193 15.46 -32.33 -6.91
N GLN A 194 14.94 -33.52 -7.20
CA GLN A 194 14.25 -34.37 -6.20
C GLN A 194 15.18 -34.91 -5.11
N GLN A 195 16.46 -35.09 -5.43
CA GLN A 195 17.48 -35.60 -4.51
C GLN A 195 18.27 -34.47 -3.83
N ALA A 196 18.30 -33.28 -4.43
CA ALA A 196 18.96 -32.11 -3.90
C ALA A 196 18.25 -31.62 -2.63
N LYS A 197 18.93 -31.73 -1.50
CA LYS A 197 18.56 -31.02 -0.27
C LYS A 197 19.14 -29.60 -0.39
N SER A 198 18.39 -28.57 0.00
CA SER A 198 18.88 -27.19 0.30
C SER A 198 18.73 -26.03 -0.71
N ILE A 199 17.99 -26.16 -1.82
CA ILE A 199 17.74 -24.97 -2.66
C ILE A 199 16.52 -24.22 -2.15
N HIS A 200 16.77 -23.15 -1.39
CA HIS A 200 15.75 -22.22 -0.92
C HIS A 200 16.16 -20.79 -1.27
N TRP A 201 15.26 -20.08 -1.95
CA TRP A 201 15.44 -18.65 -2.22
C TRP A 201 14.33 -17.88 -1.52
N ASP A 202 14.73 -17.09 -0.53
CA ASP A 202 13.85 -16.12 0.11
C ASP A 202 13.65 -14.95 -0.86
N ILE A 203 12.44 -14.85 -1.41
CA ILE A 203 12.07 -13.83 -2.39
C ILE A 203 11.29 -12.69 -1.75
N ALA A 204 10.74 -12.92 -0.56
CA ALA A 204 10.25 -11.83 0.27
C ALA A 204 10.46 -12.09 1.77
N GLN A 205 10.49 -11.05 2.60
CA GLN A 205 10.57 -11.14 4.06
C GLN A 205 9.62 -10.15 4.74
N VAL A 206 9.10 -10.53 5.91
CA VAL A 206 8.25 -9.69 6.75
C VAL A 206 8.78 -9.77 8.18
N ASN A 207 9.11 -8.60 8.75
CA ASN A 207 9.57 -8.51 10.13
C ASN A 207 8.44 -8.09 11.05
N ASN A 208 8.42 -8.67 12.24
CA ASN A 208 7.59 -8.23 13.35
C ASN A 208 8.44 -7.49 14.41
N ILE A 209 9.34 -6.60 13.94
CA ILE A 209 10.20 -5.80 14.81
C ILE A 209 9.46 -4.52 15.19
N ARG A 210 9.40 -4.23 16.49
CA ARG A 210 8.96 -2.91 16.97
C ARG A 210 10.15 -1.95 16.89
N PRO A 211 10.06 -0.84 16.13
CA PRO A 211 11.06 0.22 16.17
C PRO A 211 11.29 0.71 17.59
N SER A 212 12.56 0.91 17.97
CA SER A 212 12.97 1.42 19.28
C SER A 212 12.72 2.93 19.45
N SER A 213 12.47 3.65 18.36
CA SER A 213 12.12 5.07 18.34
C SER A 213 11.09 5.35 17.26
N GLY A 214 9.97 5.97 17.63
CA GLY A 214 8.84 6.27 16.74
C GLY A 214 7.50 5.85 17.36
N THR A 215 6.42 6.48 16.92
CA THR A 215 5.03 6.10 17.27
C THR A 215 4.61 4.86 16.49
N SER A 216 5.31 3.73 16.67
CA SER A 216 5.05 2.50 15.91
C SER A 216 3.66 1.94 16.24
N GLN A 217 2.64 2.39 15.49
CA GLN A 217 1.25 1.93 15.62
C GLN A 217 1.01 0.58 14.93
N LEU A 218 1.97 0.07 14.14
CA LEU A 218 1.73 -1.04 13.20
C LEU A 218 2.69 -2.22 13.37
N VAL A 219 2.17 -3.29 13.94
CA VAL A 219 2.92 -4.51 14.29
C VAL A 219 2.29 -5.70 13.57
N PRO A 220 2.99 -6.38 12.64
CA PRO A 220 2.49 -7.59 12.00
C PRO A 220 2.09 -8.68 13.00
N LYS A 221 0.90 -9.25 12.82
CA LYS A 221 0.43 -10.41 13.60
C LYS A 221 0.34 -11.68 12.77
N VAL A 222 -0.19 -11.53 11.57
CA VAL A 222 -0.36 -12.64 10.63
C VAL A 222 0.02 -12.12 9.26
N PHE A 223 0.67 -12.94 8.43
CA PHE A 223 0.71 -12.62 7.01
C PHE A 223 0.48 -13.83 6.11
N ARG A 224 0.09 -13.52 4.89
CA ARG A 224 -0.13 -14.44 3.78
C ARG A 224 0.32 -13.79 2.49
N PHE A 225 0.40 -14.58 1.43
CA PHE A 225 0.73 -14.08 0.10
C PHE A 225 -0.20 -14.70 -0.95
N ALA A 226 -0.29 -14.01 -2.08
CA ALA A 226 -0.94 -14.50 -3.28
C ALA A 226 -0.20 -13.97 -4.50
N CYS A 227 -0.30 -14.71 -5.60
CA CYS A 227 0.25 -14.33 -6.90
C CYS A 227 -0.84 -13.77 -7.80
N TYR A 228 -0.46 -12.88 -8.72
CA TYR A 228 -1.31 -12.44 -9.82
C TYR A 228 -0.53 -12.58 -11.13
N ALA A 229 -1.17 -13.19 -12.13
CA ALA A 229 -0.68 -13.30 -13.48
C ALA A 229 -1.88 -13.06 -14.42
N PRO A 230 -1.80 -12.12 -15.37
CA PRO A 230 -2.87 -11.87 -16.32
C PRO A 230 -2.97 -13.03 -17.33
N ASP A 231 -4.19 -13.36 -17.76
CA ASP A 231 -4.46 -14.50 -18.67
C ASP A 231 -3.61 -14.48 -19.96
N ASN A 232 -3.28 -13.28 -20.44
CA ASN A 232 -2.34 -13.08 -21.54
C ASN A 232 -0.95 -12.73 -21.00
N ASN A 233 -0.22 -13.75 -20.51
CA ASN A 233 1.15 -13.67 -20.01
C ASN A 233 2.21 -13.14 -21.01
N ALA A 234 1.80 -12.64 -22.19
CA ALA A 234 2.68 -12.10 -23.22
C ALA A 234 3.57 -10.94 -22.74
N SER A 235 3.16 -10.20 -21.71
CA SER A 235 3.94 -9.11 -21.12
C SER A 235 4.96 -9.57 -20.07
N GLY A 236 4.93 -10.85 -19.64
CA GLY A 236 5.71 -11.34 -18.51
C GLY A 236 5.37 -10.65 -17.17
N TYR A 237 4.29 -9.86 -17.14
CA TYR A 237 3.87 -9.12 -15.96
C TYR A 237 3.20 -10.09 -14.97
N THR A 238 3.94 -10.48 -13.96
CA THR A 238 3.43 -11.32 -12.87
C THR A 238 3.83 -10.69 -11.54
N VAL A 239 3.05 -10.97 -10.50
CA VAL A 239 3.05 -10.17 -9.29
C VAL A 239 2.99 -11.05 -8.05
N LEU A 240 3.81 -10.74 -7.06
CA LEU A 240 3.69 -11.26 -5.70
C LEU A 240 3.06 -10.19 -4.80
N SER A 241 1.96 -10.54 -4.14
CA SER A 241 1.29 -9.70 -3.16
C SER A 241 1.38 -10.31 -1.78
N LEU A 242 1.68 -9.49 -0.79
CA LEU A 242 1.61 -9.86 0.62
C LEU A 242 0.35 -9.26 1.27
N PHE A 243 -0.11 -9.91 2.33
CA PHE A 243 -1.33 -9.65 3.09
C PHE A 243 -1.00 -9.76 4.57
N ILE A 244 -0.54 -8.68 5.21
CA ILE A 244 -0.06 -8.66 6.60
C ILE A 244 -1.12 -8.07 7.52
N HIS A 245 -1.90 -8.89 8.20
CA HIS A 245 -2.75 -8.41 9.26
C HIS A 245 -1.93 -7.80 10.40
N LEU A 246 -2.28 -6.56 10.78
CA LEU A 246 -1.62 -5.80 11.84
C LEU A 246 -2.34 -5.97 13.18
N ASP A 247 -1.60 -5.85 14.27
CA ASP A 247 -2.14 -5.79 15.63
C ASP A 247 -3.16 -4.65 15.78
N GLY A 248 -4.26 -4.93 16.48
CA GLY A 248 -5.41 -4.03 16.59
C GLY A 248 -6.28 -3.91 15.33
N GLY A 249 -5.98 -4.63 14.24
CA GLY A 249 -6.85 -4.72 13.07
C GLY A 249 -8.15 -5.49 13.35
N SER A 250 -9.20 -5.23 12.56
CA SER A 250 -10.53 -5.80 12.79
C SER A 250 -10.72 -7.25 12.33
N ASN A 251 -9.74 -7.85 11.63
CA ASN A 251 -9.88 -9.14 10.93
C ASN A 251 -8.92 -10.17 11.51
N SER A 252 -9.08 -11.46 11.21
CA SER A 252 -8.20 -12.51 11.72
C SER A 252 -6.93 -12.74 10.87
N GLY A 253 -6.84 -12.11 9.70
CA GLY A 253 -5.83 -12.45 8.68
C GLY A 253 -6.06 -13.79 7.98
N ALA A 254 -7.14 -14.50 8.31
CA ALA A 254 -7.49 -15.80 7.71
C ALA A 254 -8.60 -15.62 6.66
N GLU A 255 -8.20 -15.49 5.39
CA GLU A 255 -9.14 -15.46 4.25
C GLU A 255 -9.12 -16.81 3.52
N ALA A 256 -10.24 -17.52 3.49
CA ALA A 256 -10.34 -18.74 2.70
C ALA A 256 -10.25 -18.40 1.20
N ARG A 257 -9.53 -19.23 0.42
CA ARG A 257 -9.37 -19.07 -1.04
C ARG A 257 -8.72 -17.73 -1.44
N LEU A 258 -7.76 -17.25 -0.64
CA LEU A 258 -7.04 -15.98 -0.87
C LEU A 258 -6.49 -15.87 -2.30
N GLN A 259 -5.78 -16.90 -2.79
CA GLN A 259 -5.16 -16.92 -4.11
C GLN A 259 -6.18 -16.70 -5.24
N GLU A 260 -7.26 -17.47 -5.24
CA GLU A 260 -8.34 -17.36 -6.24
C GLU A 260 -9.03 -16.01 -6.16
N LYS A 261 -9.41 -15.60 -4.94
CA LYS A 261 -10.07 -14.32 -4.69
C LYS A 261 -9.22 -13.12 -5.09
N TRP A 262 -7.90 -13.23 -4.97
CA TRP A 262 -6.96 -12.20 -5.40
C TRP A 262 -6.85 -12.15 -6.93
N SER A 263 -6.72 -13.32 -7.56
CA SER A 263 -6.62 -13.44 -9.01
C SER A 263 -7.86 -12.84 -9.70
N ILE A 264 -9.05 -13.25 -9.26
CA ILE A 264 -10.34 -12.79 -9.81
C ILE A 264 -10.52 -11.26 -9.65
N GLN A 265 -10.09 -10.69 -8.53
CA GLN A 265 -10.33 -9.27 -8.21
C GLN A 265 -9.70 -8.33 -9.25
N TRP A 266 -8.57 -8.69 -9.85
CA TRP A 266 -7.84 -7.86 -10.81
C TRP A 266 -8.00 -8.31 -12.26
N SER A 267 -8.65 -9.44 -12.51
CA SER A 267 -8.97 -9.89 -13.87
C SER A 267 -10.03 -9.01 -14.53
N LYS A 268 -10.12 -9.07 -15.87
CA LYS A 268 -11.16 -8.37 -16.61
C LYS A 268 -12.55 -8.84 -16.17
N PRO A 269 -13.53 -7.94 -15.99
CA PRO A 269 -14.89 -8.34 -15.63
C PRO A 269 -15.47 -9.25 -16.70
N ASP A 270 -16.08 -10.34 -16.26
CA ASP A 270 -16.83 -11.26 -17.11
C ASP A 270 -18.18 -11.62 -16.45
N SER A 271 -18.96 -12.49 -17.09
CA SER A 271 -20.26 -12.93 -16.56
C SER A 271 -20.18 -13.67 -15.23
N HIS A 272 -19.00 -14.20 -14.86
CA HIS A 272 -18.78 -14.98 -13.63
C HIS A 272 -18.13 -14.13 -12.53
N SER A 273 -17.56 -12.98 -12.88
CA SER A 273 -16.84 -12.06 -11.99
C SER A 273 -17.21 -10.59 -12.26
N PRO A 274 -18.48 -10.20 -12.14
CA PRO A 274 -18.94 -8.84 -12.47
C PRO A 274 -18.36 -7.75 -11.55
N GLY A 275 -17.79 -8.14 -10.40
CA GLY A 275 -17.19 -7.24 -9.41
C GLY A 275 -15.66 -7.08 -9.50
N SER A 276 -15.01 -7.62 -10.55
CA SER A 276 -13.57 -7.43 -10.73
C SER A 276 -13.24 -6.01 -11.20
N TYR A 277 -12.01 -5.56 -10.93
CA TYR A 277 -11.58 -4.20 -11.29
C TYR A 277 -11.12 -4.07 -12.74
N GLY A 278 -10.70 -5.17 -13.37
CA GLY A 278 -10.17 -5.13 -14.74
C GLY A 278 -8.90 -4.32 -14.94
N VAL A 279 -8.18 -4.04 -13.85
CA VAL A 279 -6.90 -3.33 -13.84
C VAL A 279 -5.88 -4.15 -13.04
N PRO A 280 -4.58 -4.06 -13.31
CA PRO A 280 -3.57 -4.76 -12.51
C PRO A 280 -3.42 -4.13 -11.11
N PRO A 281 -2.96 -4.90 -10.11
CA PRO A 281 -2.75 -4.39 -8.75
C PRO A 281 -1.65 -3.32 -8.66
N ILE A 282 -0.69 -3.35 -9.58
CA ILE A 282 0.31 -2.29 -9.80
C ILE A 282 0.04 -1.71 -11.20
N PRO A 283 -0.18 -0.39 -11.36
CA PRO A 283 -0.33 0.23 -12.66
C PRO A 283 0.95 0.09 -13.49
N GLU A 284 0.82 0.03 -14.81
CA GLU A 284 1.93 -0.27 -15.74
C GLU A 284 3.15 0.65 -15.61
N SER A 285 2.95 1.89 -15.17
CA SER A 285 4.02 2.86 -14.95
C SER A 285 4.78 2.70 -13.63
N TYR A 286 4.40 1.75 -12.77
CA TYR A 286 4.99 1.54 -11.44
C TYR A 286 5.44 0.09 -11.28
N THR A 287 6.24 -0.17 -10.23
CA THR A 287 6.73 -1.52 -9.95
C THR A 287 6.41 -2.02 -8.54
N ALA A 288 5.84 -1.14 -7.72
CA ALA A 288 5.32 -1.51 -6.42
C ALA A 288 4.06 -0.73 -6.08
N SER A 289 3.20 -1.35 -5.28
CA SER A 289 2.05 -0.67 -4.70
C SER A 289 1.75 -1.15 -3.28
N VAL A 290 1.08 -0.30 -2.51
CA VAL A 290 0.62 -0.56 -1.15
C VAL A 290 -0.85 -0.16 -1.05
N ILE A 291 -1.68 -1.03 -0.45
CA ILE A 291 -3.09 -0.72 -0.19
C ILE A 291 -3.37 -0.87 1.32
N LEU A 292 -3.71 0.24 1.96
CA LEU A 292 -4.09 0.31 3.36
C LEU A 292 -5.60 0.42 3.51
N ASN A 293 -6.18 -0.51 4.27
CA ASN A 293 -7.62 -0.57 4.47
C ASN A 293 -8.17 0.71 5.10
N HIS A 294 -9.26 1.24 4.56
CA HIS A 294 -9.89 2.47 5.04
C HIS A 294 -10.31 2.43 6.51
N ARG A 295 -10.71 1.28 7.06
CA ARG A 295 -11.04 1.15 8.49
C ARG A 295 -9.82 1.40 9.36
N TRP A 296 -8.65 0.99 8.89
CA TRP A 296 -7.41 1.25 9.62
C TRP A 296 -7.08 2.75 9.60
N ILE A 297 -7.22 3.41 8.44
CA ILE A 297 -7.09 4.87 8.34
C ILE A 297 -8.08 5.59 9.26
N GLN A 298 -9.32 5.13 9.30
CA GLN A 298 -10.35 5.65 10.17
C GLN A 298 -9.99 5.51 11.66
N ASN A 299 -9.42 4.37 12.06
CA ASN A 299 -8.92 4.18 13.42
C ASN A 299 -7.74 5.11 13.74
N ALA A 300 -6.83 5.33 12.80
CA ALA A 300 -5.73 6.27 12.96
C ALA A 300 -6.24 7.72 13.14
N VAL A 301 -7.22 8.13 12.32
CA VAL A 301 -7.92 9.42 12.48
C VAL A 301 -8.58 9.50 13.84
N ALA A 302 -9.30 8.46 14.25
CA ALA A 302 -10.00 8.41 15.52
C ALA A 302 -9.05 8.55 16.71
N GLN A 303 -7.90 7.87 16.65
CA GLN A 303 -6.87 7.99 17.68
C GLN A 303 -6.28 9.39 17.71
N SER A 304 -5.93 9.96 16.55
CA SER A 304 -5.39 11.32 16.45
C SER A 304 -6.35 12.39 16.99
N VAL A 305 -7.66 12.23 16.78
CA VAL A 305 -8.70 13.10 17.36
C VAL A 305 -8.81 12.91 18.89
N LYS A 306 -8.77 11.66 19.37
CA LYS A 306 -8.80 11.35 20.82
C LYS A 306 -7.59 11.90 21.57
N ASP A 307 -6.40 11.83 20.99
CA ASP A 307 -5.16 12.36 21.58
C ASP A 307 -5.23 13.89 21.79
N LYS A 308 -6.14 14.57 21.08
CA LYS A 308 -6.44 16.00 21.23
C LYS A 308 -7.62 16.28 22.19
N GLY A 309 -8.09 15.26 22.93
CA GLY A 309 -9.18 15.38 23.90
C GLY A 309 -10.59 15.45 23.30
N MET A 310 -10.72 15.21 21.99
CA MET A 310 -12.00 15.24 21.27
C MET A 310 -12.58 13.82 21.11
N LYS A 311 -13.87 13.72 20.76
CA LYS A 311 -14.48 12.43 20.39
C LYS A 311 -14.81 12.41 18.91
N ILE A 312 -14.88 11.22 18.34
CA ILE A 312 -15.24 11.00 16.95
C ILE A 312 -16.40 9.99 16.89
N GLU A 313 -17.37 10.27 16.03
CA GLU A 313 -18.51 9.40 15.75
C GLU A 313 -18.49 9.09 14.25
N GLU A 314 -18.46 7.80 13.89
CA GLU A 314 -18.58 7.39 12.50
C GLU A 314 -19.99 7.68 11.98
N ILE A 315 -20.07 8.15 10.73
CA ILE A 315 -21.35 8.37 10.07
C ILE A 315 -21.49 7.39 8.91
N PRO A 316 -22.59 6.62 8.84
CA PRO A 316 -22.88 5.79 7.69
C PRO A 316 -22.89 6.63 6.41
N LYS A 317 -22.24 6.13 5.37
CA LYS A 317 -22.28 6.77 4.06
C LYS A 317 -23.70 6.78 3.51
N THR A 318 -24.06 7.88 2.88
CA THR A 318 -25.24 8.03 2.04
C THR A 318 -24.86 7.90 0.57
N SER A 319 -25.82 7.69 -0.32
CA SER A 319 -25.61 7.64 -1.78
C SER A 319 -25.01 8.92 -2.36
N ASN A 320 -25.10 10.04 -1.63
CA ASN A 320 -24.62 11.35 -2.07
C ASN A 320 -23.19 11.64 -1.58
N ASP A 321 -22.62 10.79 -0.73
CA ASP A 321 -21.27 10.98 -0.20
C ASP A 321 -20.23 10.50 -1.22
N THR A 322 -19.48 11.46 -1.75
CA THR A 322 -18.41 11.24 -2.74
C THR A 322 -17.12 10.73 -2.10
N PHE A 323 -16.86 11.11 -0.84
CA PHE A 323 -15.68 10.73 -0.08
C PHE A 323 -15.75 9.32 0.52
N SER A 324 -14.61 8.65 0.69
CA SER A 324 -14.51 7.26 1.15
C SER A 324 -14.83 7.09 2.64
N LEU A 325 -14.47 8.07 3.47
CA LEU A 325 -14.70 8.10 4.91
C LEU A 325 -15.40 9.40 5.30
N LYS A 326 -16.33 9.31 6.26
CA LYS A 326 -17.01 10.47 6.86
C LYS A 326 -17.20 10.26 8.35
N SER A 327 -16.86 11.25 9.15
CA SER A 327 -16.99 11.19 10.60
C SER A 327 -17.36 12.55 11.18
N LYS A 328 -18.11 12.53 12.28
CA LYS A 328 -18.41 13.69 13.10
C LYS A 328 -17.39 13.81 14.21
N ILE A 329 -16.90 15.02 14.44
CA ILE A 329 -15.97 15.35 15.52
C ILE A 329 -16.75 16.12 16.58
N LEU A 330 -16.76 15.57 17.79
CA LEU A 330 -17.27 16.25 18.98
C LEU A 330 -16.10 16.99 19.64
N THR A 331 -16.14 18.30 19.54
CA THR A 331 -15.05 19.19 19.95
C THR A 331 -15.15 19.57 21.43
N GLY A 332 -16.33 19.43 22.04
CA GLY A 332 -16.65 20.00 23.35
C GLY A 332 -16.74 21.53 23.35
N GLN A 333 -16.60 22.18 22.19
CA GLN A 333 -16.56 23.63 22.08
C GLN A 333 -17.95 24.26 22.24
N ARG A 334 -17.97 25.39 22.93
CA ARG A 334 -19.12 26.29 22.99
C ARG A 334 -18.77 27.60 22.32
N TYR A 335 -19.66 28.09 21.48
CA TYR A 335 -19.55 29.43 20.92
C TYR A 335 -20.25 30.41 21.85
N LYS A 336 -19.51 31.42 22.31
CA LYS A 336 -19.99 32.45 23.22
C LYS A 336 -19.75 33.85 22.67
N VAL A 337 -20.82 34.65 22.65
CA VAL A 337 -20.75 36.10 22.48
C VAL A 337 -21.28 36.69 23.77
N ASP A 338 -20.44 37.40 24.51
CA ASP A 338 -20.89 38.10 25.71
C ASP A 338 -21.82 39.26 25.35
N ARG A 339 -22.73 39.59 26.25
CA ARG A 339 -23.57 40.77 26.09
C ARG A 339 -22.67 42.01 26.08
N VAL A 340 -22.60 42.68 24.95
CA VAL A 340 -21.87 43.94 24.84
C VAL A 340 -22.87 45.08 25.08
N ARG A 341 -22.50 46.03 25.94
CA ARG A 341 -23.19 47.32 26.08
C ARG A 341 -22.12 48.41 26.11
N GLN A 342 -22.12 49.29 25.11
CA GLN A 342 -21.10 50.32 24.96
C GLN A 342 -21.74 51.66 24.60
N SER A 343 -21.15 52.75 25.09
CA SER A 343 -21.47 54.09 24.63
C SER A 343 -20.70 54.37 23.34
N GLY A 344 -21.34 55.03 22.36
CA GLY A 344 -20.70 55.40 21.09
C GLY A 344 -19.53 56.36 21.33
N THR A 345 -18.40 56.17 20.65
CA THR A 345 -17.25 57.08 20.76
C THR A 345 -17.47 58.38 20.00
N ASP A 346 -18.06 58.31 18.81
CA ASP A 346 -18.41 59.48 18.00
C ASP A 346 -19.69 60.20 18.51
N TRP A 347 -20.52 59.49 19.27
CA TRP A 347 -21.78 59.98 19.86
C TRP A 347 -21.85 59.51 21.32
N PRO A 348 -21.22 60.22 22.27
CA PRO A 348 -20.99 59.77 23.66
C PRO A 348 -22.26 59.47 24.45
N TYR A 349 -23.41 59.94 23.97
CA TYR A 349 -24.72 59.75 24.59
C TYR A 349 -25.49 58.56 24.00
N SER A 350 -25.05 57.99 22.88
CA SER A 350 -25.72 56.85 22.25
C SER A 350 -25.24 55.53 22.85
N VAL A 351 -26.16 54.59 23.10
CA VAL A 351 -25.82 53.28 23.67
C VAL A 351 -26.14 52.18 22.68
N TYR A 352 -25.18 51.31 22.41
CA TYR A 352 -25.36 50.09 21.61
C TYR A 352 -25.32 48.86 22.50
N SER A 353 -26.18 47.87 22.21
CA SER A 353 -26.03 46.54 22.81
C SER A 353 -26.37 45.40 21.86
N VAL A 354 -25.65 44.29 22.02
CA VAL A 354 -25.94 42.99 21.41
C VAL A 354 -26.23 42.00 22.52
N GLU A 355 -27.27 41.18 22.34
CA GLU A 355 -27.61 40.13 23.30
C GLU A 355 -26.57 39.02 23.30
N ALA A 356 -26.39 38.39 24.47
CA ALA A 356 -25.46 37.29 24.60
C ALA A 356 -25.92 36.07 23.80
N VAL A 357 -24.96 35.31 23.29
CA VAL A 357 -25.17 34.05 22.60
C VAL A 357 -24.32 32.99 23.29
N ASP A 358 -24.89 31.83 23.60
CA ASP A 358 -24.15 30.68 24.13
C ASP A 358 -24.68 29.39 23.50
N ILE A 359 -23.90 28.81 22.60
CA ILE A 359 -24.29 27.68 21.76
C ILE A 359 -23.32 26.54 21.98
N ASN A 360 -23.85 25.36 22.28
CA ASN A 360 -23.08 24.13 22.19
C ASN A 360 -22.96 23.71 20.72
N LEU A 361 -21.74 23.77 20.17
CA LEU A 361 -21.55 23.53 18.75
C LEU A 361 -21.69 22.05 18.37
N ASP A 362 -21.54 21.14 19.32
CA ASP A 362 -21.65 19.69 19.10
C ASP A 362 -23.12 19.22 19.01
N SER A 363 -24.08 20.00 19.53
CA SER A 363 -25.51 19.68 19.53
C SER A 363 -26.27 20.19 18.30
N LEU A 364 -25.57 20.84 17.37
CA LEU A 364 -26.18 21.46 16.21
C LEU A 364 -26.52 20.44 15.11
N PRO A 365 -27.41 20.79 14.16
CA PRO A 365 -27.73 19.91 13.03
C PRO A 365 -26.56 19.64 12.08
N ALA A 366 -25.62 20.59 11.97
CA ALA A 366 -24.43 20.50 11.13
C ALA A 366 -23.14 20.70 11.97
N PRO A 367 -22.81 19.76 12.87
CA PRO A 367 -21.60 19.78 13.68
C PRO A 367 -20.35 19.64 12.79
N LEU A 368 -19.16 19.67 13.40
CA LEU A 368 -17.92 19.51 12.66
C LEU A 368 -17.83 18.09 12.06
N TYR A 369 -17.74 18.03 10.73
CA TYR A 369 -17.50 16.81 9.96
C TYR A 369 -16.11 16.81 9.36
N ILE A 370 -15.48 15.64 9.35
CA ILE A 370 -14.31 15.34 8.53
C ILE A 370 -14.70 14.27 7.51
N SER A 371 -14.39 14.51 6.25
CA SER A 371 -14.47 13.51 5.19
C SER A 371 -13.08 13.29 4.59
N ILE A 372 -12.68 12.05 4.35
CA ILE A 372 -11.37 11.71 3.76
C ILE A 372 -11.58 10.73 2.61
N GLY A 373 -10.91 10.95 1.48
CA GLY A 373 -11.07 10.11 0.30
C GLY A 373 -10.61 10.81 -0.96
N GLN A 374 -11.02 10.29 -2.11
CA GLN A 374 -10.67 10.82 -3.41
C GLN A 374 -11.93 10.90 -4.29
N ASN A 375 -12.24 12.11 -4.73
CA ASN A 375 -13.30 12.38 -5.70
C ASN A 375 -12.71 12.41 -7.12
N ASN A 376 -13.27 13.23 -8.02
CA ASN A 376 -12.73 13.48 -9.37
C ASN A 376 -11.37 14.22 -9.39
N GLU A 377 -10.61 14.16 -8.30
CA GLU A 377 -9.32 14.82 -8.15
C GLU A 377 -8.15 13.84 -8.30
N PRO A 378 -6.97 14.32 -8.72
CA PRO A 378 -5.81 13.47 -8.97
C PRO A 378 -5.26 12.81 -7.71
N HIS A 379 -5.52 13.39 -6.53
CA HIS A 379 -4.97 12.94 -5.25
C HIS A 379 -6.06 12.83 -4.18
N GLY A 380 -5.82 11.98 -3.19
CA GLY A 380 -6.59 11.93 -1.97
C GLY A 380 -6.60 13.28 -1.25
N ASN A 381 -7.70 13.58 -0.59
CA ASN A 381 -7.90 14.81 0.13
C ASN A 381 -8.84 14.59 1.32
N ALA A 382 -8.88 15.60 2.18
CA ALA A 382 -9.82 15.69 3.28
C ALA A 382 -10.62 16.99 3.20
N LEU A 383 -11.85 16.92 3.67
CA LEU A 383 -12.79 18.01 3.73
C LEU A 383 -13.29 18.17 5.17
N LEU A 384 -13.05 19.34 5.75
CA LEU A 384 -13.60 19.77 7.03
C LEU A 384 -14.80 20.67 6.79
N GLN A 385 -15.96 20.30 7.34
CA GLN A 385 -17.20 21.05 7.19
C GLN A 385 -17.82 21.32 8.55
N TRP A 386 -18.17 22.57 8.82
CA TRP A 386 -18.90 22.96 10.02
C TRP A 386 -19.84 24.10 9.69
N GLN A 387 -21.10 24.03 10.11
CA GLN A 387 -22.03 25.12 9.89
C GLN A 387 -22.95 25.31 11.09
N PHE A 388 -23.10 26.57 11.49
CA PHE A 388 -24.09 26.92 12.49
C PHE A 388 -24.68 28.29 12.25
N GLU A 389 -25.89 28.45 12.76
CA GLU A 389 -26.65 29.69 12.65
C GLU A 389 -27.18 30.08 14.03
N TYR A 390 -27.18 31.38 14.30
CA TYR A 390 -27.83 31.94 15.46
C TYR A 390 -28.45 33.30 15.16
N THR A 391 -29.49 33.64 15.92
CA THR A 391 -30.12 34.95 15.85
C THR A 391 -29.94 35.66 17.18
N THR A 392 -29.44 36.89 17.14
CA THR A 392 -29.26 37.72 18.34
C THR A 392 -29.99 39.05 18.19
N GLY A 393 -30.53 39.55 19.30
CA GLY A 393 -31.11 40.88 19.37
C GLY A 393 -30.04 41.96 19.43
N TRP A 394 -30.33 43.10 18.82
CA TRP A 394 -29.52 44.29 18.94
C TRP A 394 -30.40 45.49 19.33
N MET A 395 -29.78 46.46 19.97
CA MET A 395 -30.43 47.70 20.38
C MET A 395 -29.48 48.87 20.20
N TRP A 396 -30.03 49.98 19.73
CA TRP A 396 -29.39 51.28 19.70
C TRP A 396 -30.30 52.30 20.36
N VAL A 397 -29.74 53.07 21.29
CA VAL A 397 -30.41 54.20 21.95
C VAL A 397 -29.73 55.47 21.44
N ASN A 398 -30.51 56.37 20.85
CA ASN A 398 -30.03 57.68 20.41
C ASN A 398 -29.84 58.60 21.61
N GLY A 399 -28.63 59.10 21.81
CA GLY A 399 -28.31 59.97 22.93
C GLY A 399 -28.92 61.36 22.90
N GLY A 400 -29.39 61.84 21.74
CA GLY A 400 -29.95 63.18 21.60
C GLY A 400 -31.42 63.29 22.03
N ASN A 401 -32.22 62.24 21.81
CA ASN A 401 -33.66 62.24 22.05
C ASN A 401 -34.20 61.02 22.81
N GLY A 402 -33.35 60.02 23.11
CA GLY A 402 -33.74 58.80 23.82
C GLY A 402 -34.41 57.74 22.94
N ASP A 403 -34.54 57.95 21.63
CA ASP A 403 -35.17 56.99 20.73
C ASP A 403 -34.42 55.66 20.76
N THR A 404 -35.18 54.58 20.93
CA THR A 404 -34.65 53.22 20.96
C THR A 404 -35.05 52.49 19.69
N ILE A 405 -34.06 52.03 18.93
CA ILE A 405 -34.23 51.15 17.78
C ILE A 405 -33.74 49.77 18.18
N THR A 406 -34.59 48.77 18.03
CA THR A 406 -34.23 47.36 18.23
C THR A 406 -34.43 46.58 16.94
N GLY A 407 -33.70 45.48 16.83
CA GLY A 407 -33.85 44.54 15.73
C GLY A 407 -33.19 43.22 16.04
N LYS A 408 -33.15 42.34 15.04
CA LYS A 408 -32.46 41.06 15.12
C LYS A 408 -31.52 40.90 13.93
N VAL A 409 -30.45 40.17 14.16
CA VAL A 409 -29.54 39.75 13.10
C VAL A 409 -29.31 38.26 13.21
N THR A 410 -29.43 37.56 12.08
CA THR A 410 -29.08 36.16 11.96
C THR A 410 -27.68 36.06 11.40
N ALA A 411 -26.79 35.38 12.13
CA ALA A 411 -25.43 35.10 11.72
C ALA A 411 -25.31 33.63 11.33
N THR A 412 -24.93 33.37 10.09
CA THR A 412 -24.58 32.04 9.58
C THR A 412 -23.07 31.96 9.47
N ASN A 413 -22.45 31.03 10.19
CA ASN A 413 -21.02 30.76 10.16
C ASN A 413 -20.77 29.42 9.49
N LYS A 414 -19.87 29.40 8.51
CA LYS A 414 -19.54 28.20 7.72
C LYS A 414 -18.03 28.02 7.65
N LEU A 415 -17.57 26.82 7.92
CA LEU A 415 -16.22 26.33 7.64
C LEU A 415 -16.34 25.26 6.56
N ASP A 416 -15.61 25.41 5.46
CA ASP A 416 -15.59 24.46 4.35
C ASP A 416 -14.17 24.37 3.80
N LYS A 417 -13.30 23.68 4.55
CA LYS A 417 -11.87 23.64 4.27
C LYS A 417 -11.46 22.31 3.67
N LYS A 418 -10.91 22.37 2.46
CA LYS A 418 -10.33 21.23 1.76
C LYS A 418 -8.81 21.23 1.86
N VAL A 419 -8.22 20.07 2.13
CA VAL A 419 -6.77 19.89 2.25
C VAL A 419 -6.34 18.60 1.54
N SER A 420 -5.32 18.68 0.70
CA SER A 420 -4.70 17.50 0.07
C SER A 420 -3.65 16.88 0.98
N PHE A 421 -3.37 15.58 0.82
CA PHE A 421 -2.21 14.96 1.46
C PHE A 421 -0.91 15.66 1.05
N ASP A 422 0.04 15.78 1.99
CA ASP A 422 1.37 16.28 1.66
C ASP A 422 2.19 15.18 0.96
N ASN A 423 2.16 15.21 -0.37
CA ASN A 423 2.89 14.25 -1.18
C ASN A 423 4.42 14.49 -1.17
N ASN A 424 4.90 15.64 -0.70
CA ASN A 424 6.34 15.94 -0.68
C ASN A 424 7.08 15.18 0.42
N VAL A 425 6.37 14.80 1.49
CA VAL A 425 6.93 14.01 2.60
C VAL A 425 6.72 12.51 2.44
N LEU A 426 6.00 12.09 1.40
CA LEU A 426 5.77 10.67 1.10
C LEU A 426 7.08 9.90 0.80
N PRO A 427 8.07 10.46 0.07
CA PRO A 427 9.39 9.83 -0.09
C PRO A 427 10.17 9.63 1.22
N ASP A 428 9.82 10.39 2.27
CA ASP A 428 10.35 10.24 3.63
C ASP A 428 9.49 9.29 4.48
N TYR A 429 8.60 8.52 3.84
CA TYR A 429 7.73 7.53 4.46
C TYR A 429 6.76 8.15 5.48
N ARG A 430 6.20 9.32 5.18
CA ARG A 430 5.21 9.98 6.06
C ARG A 430 3.91 10.22 5.31
N ILE A 431 2.78 9.96 5.98
CA ILE A 431 1.46 10.37 5.51
C ILE A 431 0.94 11.44 6.45
N HIS A 432 0.96 12.68 5.96
CA HIS A 432 0.56 13.85 6.74
C HIS A 432 -0.59 14.59 6.07
N LEU A 433 -1.52 15.02 6.90
CA LEU A 433 -2.65 15.84 6.53
C LEU A 433 -2.75 17.04 7.49
N ASN A 434 -2.26 18.19 7.05
CA ASN A 434 -2.26 19.42 7.85
C ASN A 434 -3.64 20.08 7.80
N LEU A 435 -4.49 19.70 8.75
CA LEU A 435 -5.86 20.19 8.87
C LEU A 435 -6.00 21.49 9.68
N ASN A 436 -4.90 22.18 10.01
CA ASN A 436 -4.95 23.32 10.90
C ASN A 436 -5.89 24.39 10.35
N VAL A 437 -6.94 24.72 11.09
CA VAL A 437 -7.93 25.74 10.73
C VAL A 437 -7.61 27.00 11.52
N ASP A 438 -7.72 28.17 10.88
CA ASP A 438 -7.59 29.47 11.54
C ASP A 438 -8.91 30.25 11.44
N LYS A 439 -9.00 31.41 12.11
CA LYS A 439 -10.20 32.26 12.05
C LYS A 439 -10.53 32.70 10.62
N LYS A 440 -9.53 32.85 9.76
CA LYS A 440 -9.71 33.27 8.36
C LYS A 440 -10.35 32.18 7.49
N SER A 441 -10.37 30.94 7.97
CA SER A 441 -10.99 29.81 7.28
C SER A 441 -12.52 29.80 7.40
N TRP A 442 -13.10 30.69 8.22
CA TRP A 442 -14.55 30.82 8.36
C TRP A 442 -15.13 31.85 7.41
N GLU A 443 -16.26 31.51 6.82
CA GLU A 443 -17.14 32.42 6.11
C GLU A 443 -18.31 32.78 7.05
N GLN A 444 -18.55 34.07 7.25
CA GLN A 444 -19.70 34.55 8.01
C GLN A 444 -20.63 35.38 7.12
N LYS A 445 -21.91 35.10 7.20
CA LYS A 445 -22.98 35.87 6.57
C LYS A 445 -23.90 36.44 7.64
N LEU A 446 -24.09 37.75 7.64
CA LEU A 446 -25.03 38.44 8.51
C LEU A 446 -26.27 38.85 7.71
N VAL A 447 -27.45 38.44 8.17
CA VAL A 447 -28.73 38.79 7.57
C VAL A 447 -29.59 39.50 8.62
N PRO A 448 -29.84 40.81 8.50
CA PRO A 448 -30.73 41.51 9.41
C PRO A 448 -32.20 41.18 9.12
N SER A 449 -33.01 41.15 10.18
CA SER A 449 -34.46 40.98 10.05
C SER A 449 -35.18 42.27 9.62
N ASP A 450 -34.51 43.42 9.70
CA ASP A 450 -35.09 44.74 9.48
C ASP A 450 -34.19 45.64 8.61
N SER A 451 -34.80 46.62 7.96
CA SER A 451 -34.10 47.57 7.08
C SER A 451 -33.31 48.65 7.82
N ASN A 452 -33.55 48.83 9.13
CA ASN A 452 -32.90 49.86 9.94
C ASN A 452 -31.46 49.48 10.29
N TRP A 453 -31.13 48.19 10.33
CA TRP A 453 -29.78 47.68 10.54
C TRP A 453 -28.69 48.37 9.69
N SER A 454 -28.94 48.49 8.38
CA SER A 454 -28.00 49.09 7.43
C SER A 454 -27.72 50.57 7.72
N LYS A 455 -28.72 51.29 8.25
CA LYS A 455 -28.61 52.70 8.66
C LYS A 455 -27.85 52.86 9.97
N VAL A 456 -27.93 51.90 10.88
CA VAL A 456 -27.29 51.96 12.20
C VAL A 456 -25.82 51.53 12.17
N ILE A 457 -25.46 50.52 11.35
CA ILE A 457 -24.09 50.02 11.27
C ILE A 457 -23.17 50.91 10.43
N SER A 458 -23.66 51.50 9.35
CA SER A 458 -22.87 52.39 8.49
C SER A 458 -22.36 53.65 9.21
N VAL A 459 -23.01 54.05 10.31
CA VAL A 459 -22.69 55.24 11.08
C VAL A 459 -21.75 54.95 12.25
N THR A 460 -21.66 53.71 12.71
CA THR A 460 -21.02 53.41 14.00
C THR A 460 -19.70 52.66 13.92
N ASN A 461 -19.32 51.98 12.83
CA ASN A 461 -18.12 51.08 12.79
C ASN A 461 -18.09 49.97 13.88
N TYR A 462 -19.03 49.96 14.84
CA TYR A 462 -19.04 49.15 16.06
C TYR A 462 -19.76 47.82 15.92
N GLY A 463 -20.58 47.65 14.87
CA GLY A 463 -21.19 46.35 14.52
C GLY A 463 -20.17 45.26 14.18
N ASN A 464 -18.88 45.59 14.08
CA ASN A 464 -17.82 44.70 13.62
C ASN A 464 -17.07 43.91 14.71
N VAL A 465 -17.19 44.22 16.01
CA VAL A 465 -16.30 43.56 17.01
C VAL A 465 -16.95 42.33 17.66
N SER A 466 -18.24 42.39 18.01
CA SER A 466 -18.95 41.28 18.66
C SER A 466 -19.70 40.36 17.70
N LEU A 467 -20.12 40.85 16.53
CA LEU A 467 -20.82 40.03 15.52
C LEU A 467 -19.86 39.29 14.58
N ASN A 468 -18.66 39.85 14.34
CA ASN A 468 -17.58 39.13 13.66
C ASN A 468 -16.77 38.23 14.62
N ALA A 469 -17.27 37.97 15.83
CA ALA A 469 -16.67 36.98 16.70
C ALA A 469 -16.78 35.62 15.98
N LEU A 470 -15.66 35.09 15.52
CA LEU A 470 -15.59 33.78 14.92
C LEU A 470 -15.21 32.78 16.01
N PRO A 471 -15.79 31.56 16.00
CA PRO A 471 -15.40 30.52 16.94
C PRO A 471 -13.92 30.22 16.78
N ASP A 472 -13.26 29.90 17.90
CA ASP A 472 -11.89 29.41 17.85
C ASP A 472 -11.88 28.01 17.22
N PRO A 473 -11.25 27.82 16.06
CA PRO A 473 -11.21 26.52 15.43
C PRO A 473 -10.49 25.49 16.32
N PRO A 474 -10.94 24.22 16.35
CA PRO A 474 -10.23 23.18 17.07
C PRO A 474 -8.87 22.93 16.41
N PRO A 475 -7.81 22.65 17.19
CA PRO A 475 -6.47 22.39 16.66
C PRO A 475 -6.41 21.00 16.02
N LEU A 476 -6.89 20.86 14.80
CA LEU A 476 -6.87 19.63 14.03
C LEU A 476 -5.61 19.58 13.15
N ASP A 477 -4.59 18.88 13.61
CA ASP A 477 -3.46 18.48 12.77
C ASP A 477 -3.38 16.96 12.83
N LEU A 478 -3.66 16.30 11.71
CA LEU A 478 -3.76 14.84 11.64
C LEU A 478 -2.46 14.29 11.09
N LYS A 479 -1.56 13.94 12.00
CA LYS A 479 -0.44 13.05 11.72
C LYS A 479 -1.00 11.64 11.76
N LEU A 480 -1.34 11.10 10.59
CA LEU A 480 -2.01 9.81 10.51
C LEU A 480 -1.06 8.73 11.00
N PHE A 481 0.07 8.56 10.30
CA PHE A 481 1.09 7.57 10.65
C PHE A 481 2.31 7.77 9.75
N ASP A 482 3.46 7.32 10.25
CA ASP A 482 4.63 7.07 9.44
C ASP A 482 4.46 5.68 8.78
N ILE A 483 4.89 5.56 7.54
CA ILE A 483 4.95 4.29 6.79
C ILE A 483 6.36 3.68 6.86
N ASP A 484 7.11 4.06 7.88
CA ASP A 484 8.42 3.51 8.27
C ASP A 484 8.36 2.00 8.52
N PHE A 485 7.18 1.47 8.84
CA PHE A 485 6.96 0.03 8.89
C PHE A 485 7.28 -0.66 7.56
N PHE A 486 7.13 -0.04 6.37
CA PHE A 486 7.59 -0.68 5.13
C PHE A 486 9.10 -0.81 5.06
N MET A 487 9.85 0.00 5.81
CA MET A 487 11.28 -0.18 5.97
C MET A 487 11.53 -1.42 6.82
N THR A 488 10.88 -1.54 7.99
CA THR A 488 11.08 -2.71 8.87
C THR A 488 10.57 -3.98 8.24
N THR A 489 9.39 -3.96 7.63
CA THR A 489 8.69 -5.10 7.00
C THR A 489 8.94 -5.18 5.50
N ASN A 490 10.10 -4.69 5.06
CA ASN A 490 10.41 -4.66 3.65
C ASN A 490 10.52 -6.06 3.06
N LEU A 491 9.83 -6.20 1.94
CA LEU A 491 9.58 -7.48 1.31
C LEU A 491 10.84 -7.98 0.62
N LEU A 492 11.61 -7.19 -0.12
CA LEU A 492 12.78 -7.70 -0.82
C LEU A 492 14.05 -7.66 0.04
N LEU A 493 14.18 -6.65 0.89
CA LEU A 493 15.35 -6.42 1.72
C LEU A 493 14.93 -5.84 3.07
N PRO A 494 14.68 -6.66 4.10
CA PRO A 494 14.16 -6.18 5.38
C PRO A 494 15.02 -5.12 6.05
N ASN A 495 14.37 -4.18 6.74
CA ASN A 495 14.98 -3.00 7.34
C ASN A 495 15.65 -2.06 6.32
N GLN A 496 15.19 -2.06 5.06
CA GLN A 496 15.70 -1.18 4.00
C GLN A 496 14.59 -0.47 3.23
N ASP A 497 14.93 0.68 2.67
CA ASP A 497 14.06 1.55 1.88
C ASP A 497 13.98 1.09 0.43
N VAL A 498 13.29 -0.02 0.14
CA VAL A 498 13.27 -0.55 -1.24
C VAL A 498 12.18 0.05 -2.13
N ILE A 499 11.19 0.76 -1.59
CA ILE A 499 10.13 1.39 -2.40
C ILE A 499 10.34 2.90 -2.39
N ASP A 500 10.61 3.48 -3.55
CA ASP A 500 10.55 4.93 -3.75
C ASP A 500 9.11 5.34 -4.04
N PHE A 501 8.38 5.75 -3.01
CA PHE A 501 7.02 6.27 -3.21
C PHE A 501 7.05 7.56 -4.00
N ARG A 502 6.13 7.67 -4.96
CA ARG A 502 6.10 8.80 -5.88
C ARG A 502 5.21 9.91 -5.34
N ALA A 503 5.69 11.15 -5.38
CA ALA A 503 4.89 12.33 -5.05
C ALA A 503 3.75 12.58 -6.06
N ASP A 504 3.88 12.04 -7.28
CA ASP A 504 2.86 12.07 -8.32
C ASP A 504 2.66 10.64 -8.87
N PRO A 505 1.47 10.03 -8.76
CA PRO A 505 0.21 10.60 -8.29
C PRO A 505 0.07 10.69 -6.76
N GLY A 506 1.13 10.42 -5.98
CA GLY A 506 1.07 10.60 -4.54
C GLY A 506 0.07 9.67 -3.85
N VAL A 507 -0.54 10.17 -2.77
CA VAL A 507 -1.56 9.44 -2.03
C VAL A 507 -2.87 9.40 -2.82
N LEU A 508 -3.33 8.20 -3.16
CA LEU A 508 -4.63 7.94 -3.76
C LEU A 508 -5.57 7.35 -2.69
N PHE A 509 -6.87 7.66 -2.77
CA PHE A 509 -7.82 7.17 -1.76
C PHE A 509 -9.24 6.98 -2.33
N PRO A 510 -9.44 6.17 -3.39
CA PRO A 510 -10.77 5.95 -3.96
C PRO A 510 -11.73 5.26 -2.99
N ARG A 511 -11.21 4.29 -2.23
CA ARG A 511 -11.91 3.67 -1.10
C ARG A 511 -10.94 3.33 0.01
N ASP A 512 -9.90 2.60 -0.32
CA ASP A 512 -8.74 2.31 0.53
C ASP A 512 -7.60 3.26 0.15
N LEU A 513 -6.67 3.49 1.07
CA LEU A 513 -5.52 4.33 0.80
C LEU A 513 -4.53 3.54 -0.06
N TYR A 514 -4.19 4.09 -1.21
CA TYR A 514 -3.39 3.45 -2.23
C TYR A 514 -2.15 4.28 -2.53
N LEU A 515 -0.98 3.64 -2.41
CA LEU A 515 0.31 4.26 -2.68
C LEU A 515 1.02 3.47 -3.78
N VAL A 516 1.71 4.18 -4.66
CA VAL A 516 2.49 3.60 -5.76
C VAL A 516 3.93 4.09 -5.71
N GLY A 517 4.83 3.24 -6.20
CA GLY A 517 6.25 3.52 -6.18
C GLY A 517 7.05 2.65 -7.14
N HIS A 518 8.37 2.84 -7.09
CA HIS A 518 9.32 1.99 -7.78
C HIS A 518 10.19 1.24 -6.79
N VAL A 519 10.41 -0.03 -7.06
CA VAL A 519 11.47 -0.80 -6.41
C VAL A 519 12.82 -0.19 -6.77
N ILE A 520 13.61 0.07 -5.74
CA ILE A 520 14.95 0.61 -5.83
C ILE A 520 15.95 -0.56 -5.76
N ASP A 521 16.85 -0.66 -6.73
CA ASP A 521 17.95 -1.62 -6.68
C ASP A 521 19.00 -1.26 -5.61
N GLN A 522 19.89 -2.21 -5.28
CA GLN A 522 20.91 -2.01 -4.25
C GLN A 522 21.90 -0.86 -4.55
N VAL A 523 22.11 -0.51 -5.82
CA VAL A 523 23.02 0.58 -6.24
C VAL A 523 22.39 1.94 -5.96
N LYS A 524 21.09 2.08 -6.23
CA LYS A 524 20.33 3.28 -5.89
C LYS A 524 20.06 3.39 -4.39
N LEU A 525 19.89 2.26 -3.69
CA LEU A 525 19.81 2.21 -2.22
C LEU A 525 21.06 2.78 -1.54
N SER A 526 22.26 2.41 -2.02
CA SER A 526 23.50 2.96 -1.47
C SER A 526 23.66 4.46 -1.76
N ALA A 527 23.30 4.91 -2.96
CA ALA A 527 23.29 6.33 -3.32
C ALA A 527 22.30 7.16 -2.46
N LYS A 528 21.08 6.65 -2.23
CA LYS A 528 20.06 7.31 -1.39
C LYS A 528 20.54 7.43 0.06
N ARG A 529 21.24 6.42 0.60
CA ARG A 529 21.88 6.47 1.93
C ARG A 529 22.94 7.56 2.01
N SER A 530 23.83 7.64 1.02
CA SER A 530 24.86 8.68 0.98
C SER A 530 24.25 10.08 0.97
N ALA A 531 23.17 10.30 0.20
CA ALA A 531 22.47 11.58 0.15
C ALA A 531 21.74 11.92 1.47
N ARG A 532 21.15 10.93 2.16
CA ARG A 532 20.44 11.15 3.43
C ARG A 532 21.42 11.45 4.57
N ALA A 533 22.54 10.74 4.63
CA ALA A 533 23.61 10.99 5.60
C ALA A 533 24.17 12.41 5.48
N GLN A 534 24.27 12.94 4.25
CA GLN A 534 24.70 14.31 3.97
C GLN A 534 23.67 15.39 4.34
N ARG A 535 22.37 15.04 4.45
CA ARG A 535 21.32 15.99 4.89
C ARG A 535 21.12 16.01 6.40
N SER A 536 21.53 14.95 7.09
CA SER A 536 21.46 14.82 8.55
C SER A 536 22.73 15.28 9.28
N ALA A 537 23.81 15.52 8.53
CA ALA A 537 25.05 16.15 8.99
C ALA A 537 25.02 17.63 8.62
#